data_AF-F3KK85-F1
#
_entry.id   AF-F3KK85-F1
#
_cell.length_a   1.000
_cell.length_b   1.000
_cell.length_c   1.000
_cell.angle_alpha   90.00
_cell.angle_beta   90.00
_cell.angle_gamma   90.00
#
_symmetry.space_group_name_H-M   'P 1'
#
loop_
_entity.id
_entity.type
_entity.pdbx_description
1 polymer ?
#
loop_
_entity_poly.entity_id
_entity_poly.type
_entity_poly.pdbx_seq_one_letter_code
_entity_poly.pdbx_strand_id
1 'polypeptide(L)'
;MSQQELEKFSNEHIEKMQVVILKYDGLTPPESFAPSVKLFKISTQAQLDSDKEFIEWIKTNDEAHNIRSDSLLQESFEYEMSALAEFNAAKAGLR
;
A
#
# COMPACT_ATOMS: atom_id res chain seq x y z
N MET A 1 -0.69 19.48 -15.75
CA MET A 1 -0.88 19.38 -14.31
C MET A 1 0.12 20.29 -13.63
N SER A 2 -0.35 21.27 -12.86
CA SER A 2 0.47 22.17 -12.05
C SER A 2 0.82 21.51 -10.70
N GLN A 3 1.78 22.09 -9.98
CA GLN A 3 2.17 21.62 -8.65
C GLN A 3 1.00 21.63 -7.66
N GLN A 4 0.13 22.64 -7.72
CA GLN A 4 -1.07 22.73 -6.88
C GLN A 4 -2.11 21.65 -7.22
N GLU A 5 -2.29 21.34 -8.51
CA GLU A 5 -3.19 20.26 -8.94
C GLU A 5 -2.67 18.90 -8.50
N LEU A 6 -1.36 18.68 -8.61
CA LEU A 6 -0.70 17.45 -8.16
C LEU A 6 -0.83 17.29 -6.64
N GLU A 7 -0.53 18.33 -5.85
CA GLU A 7 -0.67 18.28 -4.40
C GLU A 7 -2.11 17.99 -3.97
N LYS A 8 -3.10 18.63 -4.59
CA LYS A 8 -4.52 18.35 -4.31
C LYS A 8 -4.87 16.89 -4.62
N PHE A 9 -4.49 16.40 -5.81
CA PHE A 9 -4.76 15.02 -6.22
C PHE A 9 -4.10 14.01 -5.27
N SER A 10 -2.85 14.26 -4.91
CA SER A 10 -2.07 13.46 -3.97
C SER A 10 -2.70 13.38 -2.58
N ASN A 11 -3.17 14.52 -2.04
CA ASN A 11 -3.86 14.53 -0.75
C ASN A 11 -5.18 13.74 -0.80
N GLU A 12 -5.98 13.91 -1.85
CA GLU A 12 -7.21 13.14 -2.04
C GLU A 12 -6.93 11.63 -2.16
N HIS A 13 -5.82 11.26 -2.81
CA HIS A 13 -5.38 9.86 -2.92
C HIS A 13 -4.96 9.29 -1.56
N ILE A 14 -4.14 10.01 -0.79
CA ILE A 14 -3.73 9.61 0.56
C ILE A 14 -4.93 9.35 1.46
N GLU A 15 -5.93 10.25 1.46
CA GLU A 15 -7.14 10.09 2.26
C GLU A 15 -7.93 8.83 1.85
N LYS A 16 -8.08 8.58 0.55
CA LYS A 16 -8.75 7.39 0.02
C LYS A 16 -8.01 6.11 0.43
N MET A 17 -6.68 6.09 0.34
CA MET A 17 -5.85 4.97 0.74
C MET A 17 -5.95 4.68 2.24
N GLN A 18 -5.95 5.71 3.09
CA GLN A 18 -6.16 5.56 4.52
C GLN A 18 -7.53 4.92 4.82
N VAL A 19 -8.59 5.35 4.12
CA VAL A 19 -9.91 4.73 4.23
C VAL A 19 -9.89 3.26 3.80
N VAL A 20 -9.14 2.90 2.75
CA VAL A 20 -8.97 1.50 2.32
C VAL A 20 -8.24 0.69 3.40
N ILE A 21 -7.17 1.22 3.99
CA ILE A 21 -6.41 0.55 5.06
C ILE A 21 -7.31 0.25 6.27
N LEU A 22 -8.16 1.21 6.66
CA LEU A 22 -9.11 1.03 7.76
C LEU A 22 -10.16 -0.04 7.46
N LYS A 23 -10.54 -0.26 6.20
CA LYS A 23 -11.49 -1.32 5.83
C LYS A 23 -10.93 -2.72 6.14
N TYR A 24 -9.62 -2.93 6.08
CA TYR A 24 -9.03 -4.22 6.45
C TYR A 24 -9.32 -4.60 7.91
N ASP A 25 -9.33 -3.63 8.83
CA ASP A 25 -9.62 -3.88 10.25
C ASP A 25 -11.07 -4.27 10.52
N GLY A 26 -11.98 -3.92 9.59
CA GLY A 26 -13.38 -4.33 9.63
C GLY A 26 -13.67 -5.67 8.95
N LEU A 27 -12.69 -6.29 8.29
CA LEU A 27 -12.88 -7.59 7.65
C LEU A 27 -12.88 -8.72 8.68
N THR A 28 -13.82 -9.65 8.52
CA THR A 28 -13.85 -10.93 9.26
C THR A 28 -13.63 -12.08 8.28
N PRO A 29 -12.40 -12.27 7.76
CA PRO A 29 -12.13 -13.36 6.83
C PRO A 29 -12.24 -14.72 7.55
N PRO A 30 -12.57 -15.81 6.84
CA PRO A 30 -12.34 -17.16 7.35
C PRO A 30 -10.88 -17.33 7.77
N GLU A 31 -10.62 -18.19 8.76
CA GLU A 31 -9.28 -18.37 9.36
C GLU A 31 -8.19 -18.64 8.33
N SER A 32 -8.45 -19.48 7.32
CA SER A 32 -7.50 -19.80 6.25
C SER A 32 -7.10 -18.58 5.40
N PHE A 33 -7.95 -17.55 5.31
CA PHE A 33 -7.68 -16.32 4.55
C PHE A 33 -7.06 -15.20 5.39
N ALA A 34 -7.09 -15.29 6.71
CA ALA A 34 -6.58 -14.24 7.60
C ALA A 34 -5.11 -13.84 7.31
N PRO A 35 -4.18 -14.77 6.98
CA PRO A 35 -2.81 -14.40 6.59
C PRO A 35 -2.75 -13.52 5.34
N SER A 36 -3.52 -13.85 4.30
CA SER A 36 -3.57 -13.06 3.06
C SER A 36 -4.10 -11.64 3.30
N VAL A 37 -5.16 -11.50 4.10
CA VAL A 37 -5.76 -10.20 4.45
C VAL A 37 -4.76 -9.33 5.22
N LYS A 38 -4.00 -9.91 6.14
CA LYS A 38 -2.94 -9.21 6.86
C LYS A 38 -1.84 -8.71 5.92
N LEU A 39 -1.39 -9.53 4.97
CA LEU A 39 -0.35 -9.15 4.01
C LEU A 39 -0.84 -8.07 3.03
N PHE A 40 -2.08 -8.16 2.54
CA PHE A 40 -2.66 -7.11 1.70
C PHE A 40 -2.72 -5.76 2.44
N LYS A 41 -3.06 -5.77 3.74
CA LYS A 41 -3.03 -4.55 4.55
C LYS A 41 -1.61 -3.96 4.63
N ILE A 42 -0.61 -4.80 4.89
CA ILE A 42 0.81 -4.37 4.97
C ILE A 42 1.27 -3.81 3.63
N SER A 43 0.97 -4.48 2.52
CA SER A 43 1.25 -4.02 1.16
C SER A 43 0.64 -2.63 0.91
N THR A 44 -0.65 -2.46 1.22
CA THR A 44 -1.37 -1.19 1.03
C THR A 44 -0.76 -0.07 1.89
N GLN A 45 -0.32 -0.38 3.12
CA GLN A 45 0.36 0.57 4.00
C GLN A 45 1.72 1.00 3.44
N ALA A 46 2.53 0.05 2.95
CA ALA A 46 3.81 0.35 2.32
C ALA A 46 3.65 1.20 1.05
N GLN A 47 2.63 0.92 0.22
CA GLN A 47 2.30 1.75 -0.94
C GLN A 47 1.93 3.18 -0.51
N LEU A 48 1.07 3.35 0.50
CA LEU A 48 0.71 4.67 1.01
C LEU A 48 1.92 5.45 1.54
N ASP A 49 2.86 4.77 2.19
CA ASP A 49 4.07 5.41 2.70
C ASP A 49 5.04 5.77 1.56
N SER A 50 5.14 4.95 0.52
CA SER A 50 5.81 5.31 -0.75
C SER A 50 5.20 6.56 -1.36
N ASP A 51 3.87 6.61 -1.51
CA ASP A 51 3.18 7.74 -2.12
C ASP A 51 3.48 9.07 -1.39
N LYS A 52 3.56 9.04 -0.05
CA LYS A 52 3.93 10.22 0.76
C LYS A 52 5.36 10.66 0.50
N GLU A 53 6.31 9.73 0.48
CA GLU A 53 7.72 10.05 0.18
C GLU A 53 7.86 10.63 -1.25
N PHE A 54 7.13 10.08 -2.22
CA PHE A 54 7.12 10.61 -3.58
C PHE A 54 6.64 12.07 -3.65
N ILE A 55 5.59 12.41 -2.89
CA ILE A 55 5.08 13.78 -2.79
C ILE A 55 6.11 14.71 -2.16
N GLU A 56 6.79 14.27 -1.09
CA GLU A 56 7.84 15.06 -0.46
C GLU A 56 9.03 15.28 -1.40
N TRP A 57 9.41 14.29 -2.21
CA TRP A 57 10.41 14.47 -3.26
C TRP A 57 10.00 15.55 -4.27
N ILE A 58 8.75 15.53 -4.76
CA ILE A 58 8.25 16.56 -5.69
C ILE A 58 8.29 17.96 -5.05
N LYS A 59 7.99 18.07 -3.75
CA LYS A 59 7.96 19.35 -3.03
C LYS A 59 9.34 19.92 -2.76
N THR A 60 10.29 19.05 -2.41
CA THR A 60 11.59 19.46 -1.85
C THR A 60 12.75 19.28 -2.83
N ASN A 61 12.58 18.43 -3.85
CA ASN A 61 13.62 17.95 -4.75
C ASN A 61 14.79 17.28 -3.99
N ASP A 62 14.53 16.73 -2.78
CA ASP A 62 15.48 15.92 -2.02
C ASP A 62 15.39 14.45 -2.44
N GLU A 63 16.42 13.99 -3.13
CA GLU A 63 16.51 12.64 -3.69
C GLU A 63 16.40 11.52 -2.66
N ALA A 64 16.67 11.80 -1.38
CA ALA A 64 16.48 10.81 -0.31
C ALA A 64 15.02 10.34 -0.22
N HIS A 65 14.06 11.21 -0.50
CA HIS A 65 12.64 10.87 -0.55
C HIS A 65 12.30 10.01 -1.77
N ASN A 66 12.92 10.25 -2.93
CA ASN A 66 12.74 9.39 -4.11
C ASN A 66 13.22 7.95 -3.84
N ILE A 67 14.44 7.81 -3.31
CA ILE A 67 15.02 6.50 -2.99
C ILE A 67 14.15 5.74 -1.98
N ARG A 68 13.65 6.43 -0.95
CA ARG A 68 12.74 5.83 0.03
C ARG A 68 11.42 5.41 -0.60
N SER A 69 10.84 6.25 -1.44
CA SER A 69 9.62 5.92 -2.18
C SER A 69 9.80 4.64 -3.00
N ASP A 70 10.87 4.56 -3.79
CA ASP A 70 11.14 3.40 -4.66
C ASP A 70 11.31 2.11 -3.84
N SER A 71 12.03 2.18 -2.71
CA SER A 71 12.19 1.03 -1.80
C SER A 71 10.84 0.57 -1.22
N LEU A 72 10.03 1.50 -0.72
CA LEU A 72 8.71 1.20 -0.14
C LEU A 72 7.74 0.64 -1.19
N LEU A 73 7.81 1.13 -2.42
CA LEU A 73 7.02 0.62 -3.52
C LEU A 73 7.41 -0.82 -3.85
N GLN A 74 8.71 -1.13 -3.91
CA GLN A 74 9.17 -2.50 -4.10
C GLN A 74 8.68 -3.43 -2.98
N GLU A 75 8.83 -3.01 -1.72
CA GLU A 75 8.32 -3.77 -0.57
C GLU A 75 6.80 -4.01 -0.68
N SER A 76 6.03 -3.00 -1.10
CA SER A 76 4.58 -3.12 -1.28
C SER A 76 4.21 -4.22 -2.27
N PHE A 77 4.95 -4.34 -3.38
CA PHE A 77 4.76 -5.40 -4.38
C PHE A 77 5.14 -6.77 -3.84
N GLU A 78 6.24 -6.87 -3.08
CA GLU A 78 6.66 -8.13 -2.46
C GLU A 78 5.61 -8.66 -1.47
N TYR A 79 5.03 -7.76 -0.65
CA TYR A 79 3.92 -8.10 0.23
C TYR A 79 2.65 -8.47 -0.54
N GLU A 80 2.33 -7.77 -1.63
CA GLU A 80 1.15 -8.08 -2.46
C GLU A 80 1.27 -9.48 -3.09
N MET A 81 2.43 -9.80 -3.67
CA MET A 81 2.68 -11.11 -4.25
C MET A 81 2.59 -12.23 -3.21
N SER A 82 3.10 -11.97 -2.00
CA SER A 82 2.96 -12.89 -0.87
C SER A 82 1.49 -13.05 -0.45
N ALA A 83 0.73 -11.97 -0.40
CA ALA A 83 -0.69 -11.99 -0.09
C ALA A 83 -1.50 -12.81 -1.11
N LEU A 84 -1.20 -12.65 -2.40
CA LEU A 84 -1.80 -13.40 -3.49
C LEU A 84 -1.47 -14.90 -3.40
N ALA A 85 -0.23 -15.25 -3.05
CA ALA A 85 0.16 -16.64 -2.84
C ALA A 85 -0.62 -17.29 -1.68
N GLU A 86 -0.72 -16.60 -0.54
CA GLU A 86 -1.50 -17.04 0.63
C GLU A 86 -2.98 -17.20 0.29
N PHE A 87 -3.57 -16.22 -0.41
CA PHE A 87 -4.96 -16.26 -0.83
C PHE A 87 -5.25 -17.46 -1.74
N ASN A 88 -4.37 -17.71 -2.72
CA ASN A 88 -4.52 -18.83 -3.64
C ASN A 88 -4.34 -20.19 -2.94
N ALA A 89 -3.42 -20.29 -1.97
CA ALA A 89 -3.27 -21.48 -1.15
C ALA A 89 -4.53 -21.77 -0.33
N ALA A 90 -5.11 -20.75 0.32
CA ALA A 90 -6.37 -20.87 1.06
C ALA A 90 -7.53 -21.27 0.15
N LYS A 91 -7.64 -20.65 -1.03
CA LYS A 91 -8.65 -21.00 -2.05
C LYS A 91 -8.53 -22.44 -2.54
N ALA A 92 -7.32 -22.98 -2.60
CA ALA A 92 -7.04 -24.37 -2.98
C ALA A 92 -7.20 -25.37 -1.81
N GLY A 93 -7.49 -24.91 -0.59
CA GLY A 93 -7.62 -25.76 0.60
C GLY A 93 -6.28 -26.27 1.15
N LEU A 94 -5.18 -25.57 0.86
CA LEU A 94 -3.82 -25.91 1.33
C LEU A 94 -3.45 -25.21 2.66
N ARG A 95 -4.38 -24.46 3.24
CA ARG A 95 -4.28 -23.68 4.48
C ARG A 95 -5.49 -23.92 5.35
#